data_AF-A0A0D0D6C9-F1
#
_entry.id   AF-A0A0D0D6C9-F1
#
_cell.length_a   1.000
_cell.length_b   1.000
_cell.length_c   1.000
_cell.angle_alpha   90.00
_cell.angle_beta   90.00
_cell.angle_gamma   90.00
#
_symmetry.space_group_name_H-M   'P 1'
#
loop_
_entity.id
_entity.type
_entity.pdbx_description
1 polymer ?
#
loop_
_entity_poly.entity_id
_entity_poly.type
_entity_poly.pdbx_seq_one_letter_code
_entity_poly.pdbx_strand_id
1 'polypeptide(L)'
;MKGPWHGRNLRAWAKHYINDRTALPTHRFGKSNISRIHDESLAADIKTHLQSIGKYVRAQDIVDYLHDPEVQQRHGFRKSISLATAQRWMQELGYRWGKEPKGQYLDGHEREDVVTYRQQNFLPAWAALQSCMRCWKEGNVLMENVTSDAPERRVVAWFHDESTFYANDRRKIRWVHQSEGAIPQPKGEGASLMVAHFVSADYGWLESPDGTESARVLFKAGKQRDGYYTNDDIIKQTQKAMDILKKWHYPDDDHILIFDNALIHLK
;
A
#
# COMPACT_ATOMS: atom_id res chain seq x y z
N MET A 1 -27.06 -24.56 42.17
CA MET A 1 -26.67 -24.66 43.60
C MET A 1 -25.75 -25.86 43.77
N LYS A 2 -24.54 -25.68 44.31
CA LYS A 2 -23.60 -26.80 44.56
C LYS A 2 -24.11 -27.61 45.76
N GLY A 3 -24.46 -28.88 45.53
CA GLY A 3 -25.19 -29.72 46.48
C GLY A 3 -24.40 -30.25 47.69
N PRO A 4 -25.03 -31.10 48.53
CA PRO A 4 -24.52 -31.60 49.82
C PRO A 4 -23.12 -32.25 49.76
N TRP A 5 -22.74 -32.78 48.60
CA TRP A 5 -21.43 -33.36 48.33
C TRP A 5 -20.29 -32.36 48.53
N HIS A 6 -20.48 -31.11 48.11
CA HIS A 6 -19.44 -30.07 48.20
C HIS A 6 -19.17 -29.68 49.66
N GLY A 7 -20.23 -29.61 50.48
CA GLY A 7 -20.12 -29.31 51.92
C GLY A 7 -19.49 -30.43 52.76
N ARG A 8 -19.48 -31.68 52.28
CA ARG A 8 -18.76 -32.78 52.94
C ARG A 8 -17.27 -32.72 52.66
N ASN A 9 -16.89 -32.48 51.41
CA ASN A 9 -15.48 -32.37 51.02
C ASN A 9 -14.79 -31.16 51.68
N LEU A 10 -15.48 -30.02 51.77
CA LEU A 10 -14.93 -28.84 52.44
C LEU A 10 -14.61 -29.11 53.92
N ARG A 11 -15.51 -29.83 54.62
CA ARG A 11 -15.30 -30.22 56.03
C ARG A 11 -14.15 -31.21 56.19
N ALA A 12 -14.00 -32.15 55.27
CA ALA A 12 -12.88 -33.09 55.28
C ALA A 12 -11.54 -32.35 55.09
N TRP A 13 -11.46 -31.47 54.09
CA TRP A 13 -10.25 -30.69 53.82
C TRP A 13 -9.88 -29.73 54.96
N ALA A 14 -10.87 -29.07 55.56
CA ALA A 14 -10.63 -28.20 56.71
C ALA A 14 -10.05 -28.97 57.91
N LYS A 15 -10.57 -30.18 58.19
CA LYS A 15 -10.05 -31.03 59.26
C LYS A 15 -8.62 -31.51 58.98
N HIS A 16 -8.32 -31.89 57.73
CA HIS A 16 -6.97 -32.29 57.34
C HIS A 16 -5.97 -31.14 57.50
N TYR A 17 -6.32 -29.92 57.09
CA TYR A 17 -5.46 -28.74 57.21
C TYR A 17 -5.22 -28.30 58.67
N ILE A 18 -6.22 -28.47 59.55
CA ILE A 18 -6.06 -28.17 60.99
C ILE A 18 -5.03 -29.11 61.61
N ASN A 19 -5.04 -30.39 61.22
CA ASN A 19 -4.14 -31.41 61.75
C ASN A 19 -2.73 -31.33 61.15
N ASP A 20 -2.62 -30.92 59.89
CA ASP A 20 -1.35 -30.68 59.20
C ASP A 20 -1.47 -29.41 58.35
N ARG A 21 -0.80 -28.35 58.81
CA ARG A 21 -0.81 -27.02 58.17
C ARG A 21 -0.17 -27.03 56.77
N THR A 22 0.52 -28.10 56.39
CA THR A 22 1.11 -28.27 55.05
C THR A 22 0.19 -29.04 54.09
N ALA A 23 -0.83 -29.74 54.61
CA ALA A 23 -1.79 -30.51 53.84
C ALA A 23 -2.90 -29.62 53.24
N LEU A 24 -2.53 -28.83 52.23
CA LEU A 24 -3.48 -28.02 51.46
C LEU A 24 -4.30 -28.89 50.48
N PRO A 25 -5.61 -28.66 50.34
CA PRO A 25 -6.43 -29.37 49.36
C PRO A 25 -5.99 -29.04 47.93
N THR A 26 -5.48 -30.03 47.21
CA THR A 26 -5.18 -29.88 45.78
C THR A 26 -6.47 -29.97 44.98
N HIS A 27 -6.94 -28.82 44.52
CA HIS A 27 -8.13 -28.73 43.67
C HIS A 27 -7.81 -29.29 42.27
N ARG A 28 -8.39 -30.44 41.90
CA ARG A 28 -8.25 -31.02 40.55
C ARG A 28 -9.24 -30.43 39.52
N PHE A 29 -9.68 -29.18 39.65
CA PHE A 29 -10.29 -28.50 38.50
C PHE A 29 -9.25 -27.67 37.79
N GLY A 30 -9.10 -27.92 36.49
CA GLY A 30 -8.22 -27.17 35.61
C GLY A 30 -6.75 -27.52 35.82
N LYS A 31 -6.32 -28.67 35.29
CA LYS A 31 -4.96 -28.70 34.72
C LYS A 31 -4.96 -27.56 33.70
N SER A 32 -4.21 -26.50 33.95
CA SER A 32 -4.01 -25.46 32.96
C SER A 32 -3.51 -26.15 31.70
N ASN A 33 -4.29 -26.09 30.61
CA ASN A 33 -3.85 -26.53 29.29
C ASN A 33 -2.81 -25.52 28.79
N ILE A 34 -1.65 -25.46 29.46
CA ILE A 34 -0.53 -24.64 29.01
C ILE A 34 -0.06 -25.30 27.71
N SER A 35 -0.20 -24.57 26.61
CA SER A 35 0.26 -25.03 25.30
C SER A 35 1.74 -25.36 25.39
N ARG A 36 2.16 -26.50 24.83
CA ARG A 36 3.57 -26.92 24.86
C ARG A 36 4.50 -25.94 24.17
N ILE A 37 3.97 -25.07 23.31
CA ILE A 37 4.75 -24.02 22.63
C ILE A 37 5.34 -22.96 23.58
N HIS A 38 4.88 -22.91 24.84
CA HIS A 38 5.49 -22.06 25.87
C HIS A 38 6.77 -22.65 26.46
N ASP A 39 7.13 -23.88 26.11
CA ASP A 39 8.45 -24.42 26.38
C ASP A 39 9.47 -23.72 25.46
N GLU A 40 10.40 -22.97 26.07
CA GLU A 40 11.37 -22.15 25.34
C GLU A 40 12.30 -22.98 24.44
N SER A 41 12.65 -24.20 24.87
CA SER A 41 13.52 -25.10 24.11
C SER A 41 12.81 -25.60 22.86
N LEU A 42 11.55 -26.01 22.99
CA LEU A 42 10.72 -26.42 21.86
C LEU A 42 10.47 -25.24 20.90
N ALA A 43 10.14 -24.07 21.44
CA ALA A 43 9.87 -22.88 20.63
C ALA A 43 11.10 -22.43 19.82
N ALA A 44 12.29 -22.48 20.42
CA ALA A 44 13.55 -22.13 19.75
C ALA A 44 13.90 -23.14 18.64
N ASP A 45 13.71 -24.43 18.87
CA ASP A 45 13.99 -25.48 17.88
C ASP A 45 13.04 -25.36 16.68
N ILE A 46 11.73 -25.16 16.93
CA ILE A 46 10.74 -24.93 15.86
C ILE A 46 11.06 -23.65 15.07
N LYS A 47 11.44 -22.55 15.74
CA LYS A 47 11.85 -21.31 15.04
C LYS A 47 13.07 -21.54 14.14
N THR A 48 14.05 -22.30 14.62
CA THR A 48 15.26 -22.63 13.85
C THR A 48 14.93 -23.46 12.61
N HIS A 49 14.02 -24.43 12.76
CA HIS A 49 13.51 -25.21 11.63
C HIS A 49 12.75 -24.35 10.62
N LEU A 50 11.84 -23.48 11.08
CA LEU A 50 11.11 -22.58 10.18
C LEU A 50 12.05 -21.60 9.45
N GLN A 51 13.13 -21.15 10.10
CA GLN A 51 14.15 -20.31 9.47
C GLN A 51 14.90 -21.05 8.35
N SER A 52 15.18 -22.36 8.49
CA SER A 52 15.91 -23.12 7.47
C SER A 52 15.08 -23.38 6.19
N ILE A 53 13.75 -23.34 6.28
CA ILE A 53 12.83 -23.44 5.14
C ILE A 53 12.77 -22.14 4.32
N GLY A 54 12.93 -20.99 4.98
CA GLY A 54 13.01 -19.69 4.33
C GLY A 54 11.66 -19.01 4.09
N LYS A 55 11.47 -18.35 2.94
CA LYS A 55 10.34 -17.41 2.73
C LYS A 55 8.95 -18.05 2.78
N TYR A 56 8.82 -19.32 2.39
CA TYR A 56 7.52 -19.96 2.15
C TYR A 56 7.14 -20.98 3.22
N VAL A 57 7.35 -20.63 4.50
CA VAL A 57 6.93 -21.48 5.63
C VAL A 57 5.42 -21.64 5.71
N ARG A 58 4.99 -22.82 6.12
CA ARG A 58 3.60 -23.23 6.32
C ARG A 58 3.46 -23.88 7.69
N ALA A 59 2.26 -23.84 8.25
CA ALA A 59 1.95 -24.57 9.48
C ALA A 59 2.18 -26.09 9.33
N GLN A 60 2.03 -26.63 8.12
CA GLN A 60 2.31 -28.04 7.84
C GLN A 60 3.78 -28.39 8.10
N ASP A 61 4.70 -27.45 7.90
CA ASP A 61 6.12 -27.73 8.08
C ASP A 61 6.45 -27.98 9.57
N ILE A 62 5.70 -27.39 10.51
CA ILE A 62 5.79 -27.74 11.95
C ILE A 62 5.28 -29.17 12.20
N VAL A 63 4.18 -29.57 11.54
CA VAL A 63 3.60 -30.91 11.69
C VAL A 63 4.57 -31.98 11.18
N ASP A 64 5.17 -31.72 10.01
CA ASP A 64 6.13 -32.62 9.36
C ASP A 64 7.41 -32.72 10.20
N TYR A 65 7.92 -31.59 10.72
CA TYR A 65 9.06 -31.56 11.63
C TYR A 65 8.84 -32.36 12.92
N LEU A 66 7.67 -32.21 13.53
CA LEU A 66 7.30 -32.96 14.74
C LEU A 66 6.84 -34.39 14.45
N HIS A 67 6.77 -34.79 13.18
CA HIS A 67 6.55 -36.19 12.80
C HIS A 67 7.85 -37.00 12.82
N ASP A 68 9.01 -36.33 12.74
CA ASP A 68 10.33 -36.97 12.81
C ASP A 68 10.53 -37.66 14.18
N PRO A 69 10.82 -38.98 14.21
CA PRO A 69 11.05 -39.72 15.45
C PRO A 69 12.16 -39.14 16.34
N GLU A 70 13.23 -38.58 15.77
CA GLU A 70 14.33 -38.00 16.56
C GLU A 70 13.89 -36.73 17.29
N VAL A 71 13.11 -35.89 16.61
CA VAL A 71 12.53 -34.66 17.18
C VAL A 71 11.49 -35.01 18.24
N GLN A 72 10.67 -36.04 17.99
CA GLN A 72 9.71 -36.55 18.97
C GLN A 72 10.39 -37.06 20.23
N GLN A 73 11.50 -37.79 20.09
CA GLN A 73 12.26 -38.29 21.23
C GLN A 73 12.89 -37.14 22.03
N ARG A 74 13.51 -36.17 21.33
CA ARG A 74 14.13 -34.98 21.94
C ARG A 74 13.16 -34.18 22.80
N HIS A 75 11.95 -33.95 22.30
CA HIS A 75 10.93 -33.13 22.96
C HIS A 75 9.83 -33.95 23.64
N GLY A 76 9.99 -35.28 23.78
CA GLY A 76 9.04 -36.16 24.47
C GLY A 76 7.62 -36.17 23.87
N PHE A 77 7.47 -36.06 22.55
CA PHE A 77 6.19 -36.27 21.87
C PHE A 77 5.96 -37.76 21.59
N ARG A 78 4.72 -38.23 21.78
CA ARG A 78 4.31 -39.61 21.41
C ARG A 78 3.59 -39.67 20.07
N LYS A 79 3.19 -38.51 19.55
CA LYS A 79 2.46 -38.30 18.31
C LYS A 79 2.65 -36.85 17.89
N SER A 80 2.71 -36.61 16.59
CA SER A 80 2.75 -35.25 16.06
C SER A 80 1.46 -34.50 16.37
N ILE A 81 1.52 -33.18 16.21
CA ILE A 81 0.40 -32.28 16.45
C ILE A 81 -0.53 -32.23 15.23
N SER A 82 -1.76 -31.77 15.44
CA SER A 82 -2.67 -31.48 14.33
C SER A 82 -2.26 -30.19 13.60
N LEU A 83 -2.63 -30.07 12.33
CA LEU A 83 -2.44 -28.84 11.56
C LEU A 83 -3.08 -27.62 12.25
N ALA A 84 -4.26 -27.79 12.85
CA ALA A 84 -4.94 -26.73 13.60
C ALA A 84 -4.13 -26.26 14.82
N THR A 85 -3.41 -27.17 15.48
CA THR A 85 -2.50 -26.84 16.58
C THR A 85 -1.28 -26.07 16.05
N ALA A 86 -0.69 -26.54 14.95
CA ALA A 86 0.45 -25.87 14.31
C ALA A 86 0.12 -24.45 13.87
N GLN A 87 -1.10 -24.23 13.33
CA GLN A 87 -1.58 -22.89 12.96
C GLN A 87 -1.66 -21.94 14.17
N ARG A 88 -2.10 -22.42 15.33
CA ARG A 88 -2.08 -21.60 16.56
C ARG A 88 -0.65 -21.31 17.01
N TRP A 89 0.24 -22.30 16.92
CA TRP A 89 1.65 -22.12 17.28
C TRP A 89 2.37 -21.13 16.37
N MET A 90 2.05 -21.08 15.07
CA MET A 90 2.56 -20.06 14.17
C MET A 90 2.29 -18.64 14.71
N GLN A 91 1.08 -18.38 15.23
CA GLN A 91 0.74 -17.07 15.82
C GLN A 91 1.54 -16.78 17.10
N GLU A 92 1.65 -17.76 18.00
CA GLU A 92 2.43 -17.65 19.25
C GLU A 92 3.93 -17.45 18.98
N LEU A 93 4.46 -18.03 17.90
CA LEU A 93 5.85 -17.88 17.48
C LEU A 93 6.10 -16.55 16.74
N GLY A 94 5.07 -15.72 16.53
CA GLY A 94 5.17 -14.39 15.92
C GLY A 94 4.84 -14.33 14.42
N TYR A 95 4.42 -15.42 13.79
CA TYR A 95 4.02 -15.45 12.39
C TYR A 95 2.55 -15.01 12.24
N ARG A 96 2.29 -14.07 11.32
CA ARG A 96 0.94 -13.59 11.00
C ARG A 96 0.63 -13.85 9.53
N TRP A 97 -0.59 -14.30 9.25
CA TRP A 97 -1.08 -14.39 7.88
C TRP A 97 -1.46 -12.99 7.39
N GLY A 98 -0.76 -12.50 6.37
CA GLY A 98 -0.96 -11.16 5.81
C GLY A 98 -0.36 -11.05 4.42
N LYS A 99 -0.67 -9.96 3.73
CA LYS A 99 0.05 -9.62 2.49
C LYS A 99 1.48 -9.27 2.84
N GLU A 100 2.44 -9.70 2.01
CA GLU A 100 3.81 -9.21 2.10
C GLU A 100 3.77 -7.67 2.09
N PRO A 101 4.36 -6.99 3.08
CA PRO A 101 4.42 -5.53 3.07
C PRO A 101 5.22 -5.14 1.83
N LYS A 102 4.52 -4.59 0.83
CA LYS A 102 5.17 -3.92 -0.27
C LYS A 102 5.75 -2.64 0.31
N GLY A 103 7.03 -2.37 0.06
CA GLY A 103 7.60 -1.07 0.37
C GLY A 103 6.72 0.01 -0.24
N GLN A 104 6.25 0.95 0.59
CA GLN A 104 5.72 2.21 0.09
C GLN A 104 6.87 2.93 -0.62
N TYR A 105 6.61 3.48 -1.80
CA TYR A 105 7.49 4.50 -2.34
C TYR A 105 7.48 5.66 -1.34
N LEU A 106 8.60 5.86 -0.65
CA LEU A 106 8.83 7.08 0.11
C LEU A 106 9.07 8.15 -0.93
N ASP A 107 7.99 8.84 -1.31
CA ASP A 107 8.10 10.06 -2.09
C ASP A 107 8.97 11.02 -1.27
N GLY A 108 10.13 11.38 -1.80
CA GLY A 108 11.16 12.14 -1.11
C GLY A 108 10.77 13.60 -0.85
N HIS A 109 9.47 13.90 -0.80
CA HIS A 109 8.88 15.21 -0.62
C HIS A 109 9.21 15.83 0.75
N GLU A 110 9.51 15.01 1.76
CA GLU A 110 9.89 15.46 3.12
C GLU A 110 11.39 15.71 3.28
N ARG A 111 12.21 15.43 2.26
CA ARG A 111 13.65 15.72 2.34
C ARG A 111 13.87 17.22 2.51
N GLU A 112 14.86 17.57 3.32
CA GLU A 112 15.13 18.95 3.72
C GLU A 112 15.36 19.88 2.52
N ASP A 113 16.07 19.40 1.50
CA ASP A 113 16.30 20.12 0.25
C ASP A 113 14.99 20.38 -0.53
N VAL A 114 14.12 19.38 -0.63
CA VAL A 114 12.80 19.49 -1.29
C VAL A 114 11.88 20.43 -0.52
N VAL A 115 11.83 20.31 0.81
CA VAL A 115 11.04 21.21 1.66
C VAL A 115 11.56 22.63 1.56
N THR A 116 12.88 22.83 1.58
CA THR A 116 13.52 24.14 1.43
C THR A 116 13.15 24.76 0.09
N TYR A 117 13.30 24.02 -1.02
CA TYR A 117 12.90 24.50 -2.34
C TYR A 117 11.40 24.85 -2.39
N ARG A 118 10.54 23.98 -1.87
CA ARG A 118 9.10 24.20 -1.82
C ARG A 118 8.75 25.49 -1.08
N GLN A 119 9.31 25.68 0.12
CA GLN A 119 8.98 26.81 0.99
C GLN A 119 9.60 28.13 0.51
N GLN A 120 10.84 28.09 0.02
CA GLN A 120 11.59 29.31 -0.31
C GLN A 120 11.45 29.75 -1.77
N ASN A 121 11.12 28.84 -2.69
CA ASN A 121 11.07 29.15 -4.13
C ASN A 121 9.69 28.88 -4.71
N PHE A 122 9.18 27.64 -4.62
CA PHE A 122 7.95 27.24 -5.31
C PHE A 122 6.72 27.98 -4.77
N LEU A 123 6.48 27.96 -3.45
CA LEU A 123 5.30 28.59 -2.87
C LEU A 123 5.28 30.12 -3.05
N PRO A 124 6.40 30.86 -2.86
CA PRO A 124 6.42 32.30 -3.17
C PRO A 124 6.17 32.60 -4.65
N ALA A 125 6.78 31.84 -5.57
CA ALA A 125 6.55 32.01 -7.00
C ALA A 125 5.10 31.70 -7.39
N TRP A 126 4.55 30.62 -6.84
CA TRP A 126 3.14 30.25 -7.06
C TRP A 126 2.19 31.31 -6.51
N ALA A 127 2.44 31.85 -5.31
CA ALA A 127 1.61 32.90 -4.73
C ALA A 127 1.61 34.19 -5.59
N ALA A 128 2.76 34.55 -6.16
CA ALA A 128 2.85 35.68 -7.09
C ALA A 128 1.99 35.45 -8.34
N LEU A 129 2.08 34.26 -8.94
CA LEU A 129 1.28 33.90 -10.12
C LEU A 129 -0.21 33.79 -9.79
N GLN A 130 -0.56 33.25 -8.62
CA GLN A 130 -1.93 33.05 -8.16
C GLN A 130 -2.71 34.37 -8.07
N SER A 131 -2.04 35.49 -7.77
CA SER A 131 -2.67 36.81 -7.76
C SER A 131 -3.24 37.23 -9.12
N CYS A 132 -2.72 36.67 -10.21
CA CYS A 132 -3.18 36.90 -11.57
C CYS A 132 -4.01 35.74 -12.16
N MET A 133 -4.23 34.67 -11.39
CA MET A 133 -5.04 33.53 -11.81
C MET A 133 -6.51 33.75 -11.47
N ARG A 134 -7.40 33.04 -12.18
CA ARG A 134 -8.81 32.98 -11.79
C ARG A 134 -8.92 32.33 -10.42
N CYS A 135 -9.78 32.91 -9.59
CA CYS A 135 -10.13 32.38 -8.27
C CYS A 135 -11.60 32.02 -8.28
N TRP A 136 -11.96 30.83 -7.81
CA TRP A 136 -13.35 30.38 -7.72
C TRP A 136 -13.85 30.45 -6.29
N LYS A 137 -15.16 30.70 -6.10
CA LYS A 137 -15.78 30.74 -4.78
C LYS A 137 -15.79 29.38 -4.13
N GLU A 138 -15.38 29.34 -2.86
CA GLU A 138 -15.55 28.16 -2.02
C GLU A 138 -17.05 27.80 -1.93
N GLY A 139 -17.40 26.58 -2.31
CA GLY A 139 -18.79 26.10 -2.36
C GLY A 139 -19.53 26.34 -3.69
N ASN A 140 -18.95 27.08 -4.65
CA ASN A 140 -19.48 27.17 -6.00
C ASN A 140 -18.37 27.38 -7.04
N VAL A 141 -17.85 26.26 -7.57
CA VAL A 141 -16.79 26.21 -8.59
C VAL A 141 -17.18 26.83 -9.94
N LEU A 142 -18.45 27.20 -10.14
CA LEU A 142 -18.91 27.87 -11.35
C LEU A 142 -18.91 29.40 -11.22
N MET A 143 -18.68 29.94 -10.01
CA MET A 143 -18.64 31.38 -9.77
C MET A 143 -17.21 31.86 -9.49
N GLU A 144 -16.74 32.76 -10.34
CA GLU A 144 -15.49 33.47 -10.14
C GLU A 144 -15.62 34.46 -8.96
N ASN A 145 -14.59 34.51 -8.12
CA ASN A 145 -14.35 35.60 -7.19
C ASN A 145 -13.79 36.79 -7.98
N VAL A 146 -14.67 37.54 -8.63
CA VAL A 146 -14.28 38.78 -9.31
C VAL A 146 -13.96 39.82 -8.24
N THR A 147 -12.67 40.03 -7.97
CA THR A 147 -12.19 41.20 -7.22
C THR A 147 -12.11 42.40 -8.15
N SER A 148 -12.38 43.59 -7.63
CA SER A 148 -12.36 44.86 -8.37
C SER A 148 -11.00 45.20 -9.01
N ASP A 149 -9.93 44.53 -8.57
CA ASP A 149 -8.54 44.71 -9.00
C ASP A 149 -8.06 43.59 -9.95
N ALA A 150 -8.96 42.98 -10.72
CA ALA A 150 -8.58 41.93 -11.66
C ALA A 150 -7.56 42.46 -12.68
N PRO A 151 -6.42 41.76 -12.88
CA PRO A 151 -5.40 42.21 -13.81
C PRO A 151 -5.91 42.18 -15.26
N GLU A 152 -5.33 43.05 -16.09
CA GLU A 152 -5.67 43.17 -17.50
C GLU A 152 -5.39 41.88 -18.29
N ARG A 153 -4.33 41.14 -17.91
CA ARG A 153 -4.01 39.80 -18.43
C ARG A 153 -4.05 38.78 -17.30
N ARG A 154 -4.69 37.64 -17.53
CA ARG A 154 -4.80 36.57 -16.53
C ARG A 154 -3.77 35.48 -16.79
N VAL A 155 -3.26 34.88 -15.73
CA VAL A 155 -2.37 33.72 -15.83
C VAL A 155 -3.21 32.44 -15.85
N VAL A 156 -2.93 31.56 -16.81
CA VAL A 156 -3.56 30.24 -16.95
C VAL A 156 -2.51 29.17 -16.74
N ALA A 157 -2.74 28.32 -15.74
CA ALA A 157 -1.86 27.21 -15.41
C ALA A 157 -2.24 25.93 -16.16
N TRP A 158 -1.28 25.38 -16.90
CA TRP A 158 -1.40 24.10 -17.58
C TRP A 158 -0.51 23.06 -16.90
N PHE A 159 -1.13 22.11 -16.22
CA PHE A 159 -0.45 21.01 -15.54
C PHE A 159 -0.24 19.85 -16.51
N HIS A 160 1.00 19.40 -16.61
CA HIS A 160 1.41 18.23 -17.38
C HIS A 160 1.68 17.05 -16.45
N ASP A 161 1.29 15.85 -16.91
CA ASP A 161 1.65 14.59 -16.27
C ASP A 161 1.61 13.44 -17.29
N GLU A 162 2.28 12.33 -16.97
CA GLU A 162 2.30 11.10 -17.74
C GLU A 162 1.74 9.91 -16.97
N SER A 163 0.75 9.25 -17.57
CA SER A 163 0.18 8.02 -17.02
C SER A 163 0.41 6.84 -17.95
N THR A 164 0.92 5.74 -17.41
CA THR A 164 1.09 4.48 -18.15
C THR A 164 0.00 3.49 -17.79
N PHE A 165 -0.69 3.01 -18.81
CA PHE A 165 -1.71 1.97 -18.71
C PHE A 165 -1.21 0.67 -19.34
N TYR A 166 -1.59 -0.46 -18.78
CA TYR A 166 -1.18 -1.77 -19.26
C TYR A 166 -2.38 -2.59 -19.76
N ALA A 167 -2.17 -3.38 -20.82
CA ALA A 167 -3.23 -4.20 -21.42
C ALA A 167 -3.85 -5.20 -20.43
N ASN A 168 -3.07 -5.66 -19.46
CA ASN A 168 -3.53 -6.55 -18.39
C ASN A 168 -3.74 -5.82 -17.05
N ASP A 169 -3.98 -4.50 -17.05
CA ASP A 169 -4.42 -3.79 -15.85
C ASP A 169 -5.73 -4.36 -15.32
N ARG A 170 -5.76 -4.66 -14.03
CA ARG A 170 -6.83 -5.45 -13.41
C ARG A 170 -7.23 -4.89 -12.07
N ARG A 171 -8.51 -5.09 -11.74
CA ARG A 171 -8.98 -5.02 -10.36
C ARG A 171 -8.41 -6.22 -9.60
N LYS A 172 -7.31 -5.99 -8.88
CA LYS A 172 -6.62 -6.99 -8.04
C LYS A 172 -7.39 -7.33 -6.76
N ILE A 173 -8.52 -6.65 -6.51
CA ILE A 173 -9.35 -6.83 -5.32
C ILE A 173 -10.77 -7.14 -5.77
N ARG A 174 -11.26 -8.34 -5.41
CA ARG A 174 -12.67 -8.74 -5.53
C ARG A 174 -13.01 -9.78 -4.46
N TRP A 175 -14.30 -9.93 -4.17
CA TRP A 175 -14.81 -11.07 -3.40
C TRP A 175 -14.80 -12.31 -4.30
N VAL A 176 -14.19 -13.40 -3.82
CA VAL A 176 -14.05 -14.67 -4.55
C VAL A 176 -14.78 -15.75 -3.75
N HIS A 177 -15.64 -16.52 -4.42
CA HIS A 177 -16.40 -17.60 -3.77
C HIS A 177 -15.50 -18.80 -3.49
N GLN A 178 -15.74 -19.52 -2.39
CA GLN A 178 -14.89 -20.62 -1.91
C GLN A 178 -14.72 -21.80 -2.89
N SER A 179 -15.66 -21.96 -3.84
CA SER A 179 -15.61 -22.99 -4.87
C SER A 179 -14.90 -22.56 -6.15
N GLU A 180 -14.48 -21.30 -6.24
CA GLU A 180 -13.85 -20.74 -7.42
C GLU A 180 -12.37 -21.12 -7.45
N GLY A 181 -11.99 -21.92 -8.45
CA GLY A 181 -10.60 -22.31 -8.67
C GLY A 181 -9.74 -21.15 -9.18
N ALA A 182 -8.44 -21.21 -8.92
CA ALA A 182 -7.49 -20.24 -9.45
C ALA A 182 -7.41 -20.36 -10.99
N ILE A 183 -7.80 -19.30 -11.69
CA ILE A 183 -7.68 -19.23 -13.15
C ILE A 183 -6.25 -18.83 -13.50
N PRO A 184 -5.51 -19.60 -14.32
CA PRO A 184 -4.19 -19.23 -14.81
C PRO A 184 -4.19 -17.85 -15.48
N GLN A 185 -3.15 -17.07 -15.23
CA GLN A 185 -3.05 -15.69 -15.73
C GLN A 185 -1.81 -15.49 -16.60
N PRO A 186 -1.88 -14.60 -17.61
CA PRO A 186 -0.71 -14.10 -18.31
C PRO A 186 0.39 -13.65 -17.33
N LYS A 187 1.63 -14.05 -17.61
CA LYS A 187 2.79 -13.85 -16.73
C LYS A 187 3.24 -12.39 -16.58
N GLY A 188 2.64 -11.44 -17.31
CA GLY A 188 3.04 -10.03 -17.28
C GLY A 188 1.87 -9.06 -17.47
N GLU A 189 2.15 -7.76 -17.31
CA GLU A 189 1.16 -6.68 -17.41
C GLU A 189 0.73 -6.41 -18.86
N GLY A 190 1.38 -7.04 -19.85
CA GLY A 190 1.03 -6.91 -21.26
C GLY A 190 1.60 -5.64 -21.88
N ALA A 191 1.08 -5.26 -23.04
CA ALA A 191 1.53 -4.07 -23.75
C ALA A 191 1.14 -2.80 -22.98
N SER A 192 2.05 -1.83 -22.87
CA SER A 192 1.77 -0.54 -22.24
C SER A 192 1.34 0.53 -23.25
N LEU A 193 0.62 1.53 -22.75
CA LEU A 193 0.31 2.77 -23.43
C LEU A 193 0.52 3.89 -22.43
N MET A 194 1.51 4.74 -22.70
CA MET A 194 1.71 5.97 -21.95
C MET A 194 0.89 7.08 -22.59
N VAL A 195 0.20 7.86 -21.77
CA VAL A 195 -0.55 9.04 -22.16
C VAL A 195 0.05 10.22 -21.44
N ALA A 196 0.50 11.23 -22.19
CA ALA A 196 0.98 12.50 -21.65
C ALA A 196 0.08 13.63 -22.14
N HIS A 197 -0.32 14.55 -21.27
CA HIS A 197 -1.19 15.67 -21.64
C HIS A 197 -1.08 16.84 -20.66
N PHE A 198 -1.44 18.03 -21.14
CA PHE A 198 -1.69 19.23 -20.33
C PHE A 198 -3.17 19.42 -20.00
N VAL A 199 -3.48 19.85 -18.77
CA VAL A 199 -4.82 20.22 -18.31
C VAL A 199 -4.80 21.54 -17.54
N SER A 200 -5.80 22.38 -17.73
CA SER A 200 -6.04 23.59 -16.94
C SER A 200 -7.42 23.54 -16.29
N ALA A 201 -7.58 24.25 -15.17
CA ALA A 201 -8.88 24.43 -14.53
C ALA A 201 -9.82 25.31 -15.39
N ASP A 202 -9.25 26.24 -16.14
CA ASP A 202 -9.97 27.22 -16.95
C ASP A 202 -10.54 26.63 -18.25
N TYR A 203 -9.77 25.76 -18.91
CA TYR A 203 -10.08 25.28 -20.27
C TYR A 203 -10.11 23.75 -20.39
N GLY A 204 -9.82 23.01 -19.33
CA GLY A 204 -9.76 21.55 -19.37
C GLY A 204 -8.53 21.05 -20.11
N TRP A 205 -8.68 20.02 -20.94
CA TRP A 205 -7.56 19.46 -21.70
C TRP A 205 -7.08 20.45 -22.77
N LEU A 206 -5.76 20.53 -22.96
CA LEU A 206 -5.17 21.42 -23.97
C LEU A 206 -5.45 20.94 -25.40
N GLU A 207 -6.60 21.35 -25.91
CA GLU A 207 -7.11 21.07 -27.25
C GLU A 207 -7.54 22.38 -27.92
N SER A 208 -7.58 22.40 -29.25
CA SER A 208 -8.15 23.55 -29.95
C SER A 208 -9.66 23.64 -29.70
N PRO A 209 -10.26 24.84 -29.72
CA PRO A 209 -11.71 25.01 -29.50
C PRO A 209 -12.60 24.23 -30.46
N ASP A 210 -12.09 23.92 -31.67
CA ASP A 210 -12.77 23.11 -32.68
C ASP A 210 -12.50 21.59 -32.55
N GLY A 211 -11.67 21.19 -31.59
CA GLY A 211 -11.31 19.79 -31.30
C GLY A 211 -10.39 19.13 -32.34
N THR A 212 -9.81 19.90 -33.27
CA THR A 212 -8.96 19.35 -34.35
C THR A 212 -7.50 19.15 -33.95
N GLU A 213 -7.01 19.93 -32.98
CA GLU A 213 -5.64 19.88 -32.47
C GLU A 213 -5.64 19.50 -30.98
N SER A 214 -4.68 18.69 -30.57
CA SER A 214 -4.53 18.25 -29.17
C SER A 214 -3.06 18.13 -28.81
N ALA A 215 -2.69 18.62 -27.62
CA ALA A 215 -1.34 18.44 -27.08
C ALA A 215 -1.09 17.01 -26.55
N ARG A 216 -2.08 16.12 -26.60
CA ARG A 216 -1.97 14.73 -26.15
C ARG A 216 -0.90 13.96 -26.92
N VAL A 217 -0.10 13.20 -26.19
CA VAL A 217 0.78 12.17 -26.72
C VAL A 217 0.30 10.80 -26.29
N LEU A 218 0.19 9.89 -27.26
CA LEU A 218 -0.04 8.46 -27.04
C LEU A 218 1.24 7.73 -27.43
N PHE A 219 1.93 7.18 -26.44
CA PHE A 219 3.24 6.57 -26.63
C PHE A 219 3.21 5.08 -26.28
N LYS A 220 3.59 4.26 -27.25
CA LYS A 220 3.60 2.80 -27.14
C LYS A 220 4.99 2.33 -26.73
N ALA A 221 5.27 2.27 -25.44
CA ALA A 221 6.59 1.88 -24.95
C ALA A 221 6.95 0.41 -25.29
N GLY A 222 8.23 0.16 -25.58
CA GLY A 222 8.80 -1.18 -25.75
C GLY A 222 9.69 -1.38 -26.98
N LYS A 223 10.52 -2.43 -26.93
CA LYS A 223 11.36 -2.88 -28.05
C LYS A 223 10.45 -3.32 -29.22
N GLN A 224 10.70 -2.80 -30.42
CA GLN A 224 9.81 -2.92 -31.61
C GLN A 224 8.51 -2.09 -31.56
N ARG A 225 8.42 -1.12 -30.65
CA ARG A 225 7.37 -0.09 -30.63
C ARG A 225 8.04 1.29 -30.66
N ASP A 226 7.54 2.26 -29.91
CA ASP A 226 8.05 3.64 -29.94
C ASP A 226 9.33 3.82 -29.11
N GLY A 227 9.82 2.76 -28.46
CA GLY A 227 11.06 2.79 -27.67
C GLY A 227 10.82 3.31 -26.25
N TYR A 228 11.64 4.28 -25.84
CA TYR A 228 11.58 4.96 -24.53
C TYR A 228 11.16 6.41 -24.73
N TYR A 229 10.34 6.93 -23.83
CA TYR A 229 9.95 8.34 -23.86
C TYR A 229 11.14 9.20 -23.41
N THR A 230 11.52 10.18 -24.23
CA THR A 230 12.74 10.97 -24.04
C THR A 230 12.43 12.45 -23.82
N ASN A 231 13.43 13.19 -23.37
CA ASN A 231 13.36 14.65 -23.28
C ASN A 231 13.04 15.31 -24.62
N ASP A 232 13.55 14.78 -25.75
CA ASP A 232 13.20 15.28 -27.09
C ASP A 232 11.70 15.17 -27.37
N ASP A 233 11.04 14.13 -26.86
CA ASP A 233 9.61 13.95 -27.02
C ASP A 233 8.81 14.94 -26.17
N ILE A 234 9.30 15.26 -24.96
CA ILE A 234 8.75 16.31 -24.09
C ILE A 234 8.89 17.68 -24.75
N ILE A 235 10.06 18.01 -25.31
CA ILE A 235 10.29 19.26 -26.02
C ILE A 235 9.33 19.38 -27.20
N LYS A 236 9.19 18.33 -28.01
CA LYS A 236 8.24 18.30 -29.15
C LYS A 236 6.80 18.48 -28.68
N GLN A 237 6.40 17.80 -27.61
CA GLN A 237 5.05 17.95 -27.05
C GLN A 237 4.81 19.38 -26.56
N THR A 238 5.80 19.97 -25.88
CA THR A 238 5.76 21.33 -25.35
C THR A 238 5.69 22.36 -26.48
N GLN A 239 6.44 22.18 -27.57
CA GLN A 239 6.35 23.01 -28.76
C GLN A 239 4.95 22.96 -29.36
N LYS A 240 4.38 21.77 -29.54
CA LYS A 240 3.00 21.61 -30.00
C LYS A 240 1.99 22.29 -29.09
N ALA A 241 2.15 22.16 -27.77
CA ALA A 241 1.32 22.85 -26.79
C ALA A 241 1.39 24.37 -26.95
N MET A 242 2.60 24.93 -27.08
CA MET A 242 2.81 26.36 -27.31
C MET A 242 2.19 26.84 -28.63
N ASP A 243 2.27 26.05 -29.70
CA ASP A 243 1.69 26.39 -31.00
C ASP A 243 0.15 26.43 -30.93
N ILE A 244 -0.47 25.46 -30.24
CA ILE A 244 -1.92 25.46 -29.98
C ILE A 244 -2.32 26.70 -29.17
N LEU A 245 -1.58 27.01 -28.10
CA LEU A 245 -1.87 28.17 -27.26
C LEU A 245 -1.78 29.48 -28.05
N LYS A 246 -0.67 29.71 -28.77
CA LYS A 246 -0.47 30.92 -29.58
C LYS A 246 -1.54 31.09 -30.67
N LYS A 247 -2.03 29.98 -31.21
CA LYS A 247 -3.02 29.98 -32.30
C LYS A 247 -4.45 30.21 -31.81
N TRP A 248 -4.82 29.62 -30.66
CA TRP A 248 -6.23 29.47 -30.28
C TRP A 248 -6.63 29.97 -28.90
N HIS A 249 -5.70 30.09 -27.96
CA HIS A 249 -6.03 30.41 -26.56
C HIS A 249 -5.52 31.80 -26.22
N TYR A 250 -6.44 32.61 -25.68
CA TYR A 250 -6.54 34.07 -25.81
C TYR A 250 -5.20 34.82 -25.81
N PRO A 251 -4.94 35.69 -26.81
CA PRO A 251 -3.76 36.57 -26.79
C PRO A 251 -3.73 37.47 -25.54
N ASP A 252 -4.85 37.57 -24.82
CA ASP A 252 -5.05 38.36 -23.61
C ASP A 252 -4.70 37.61 -22.31
N ASP A 253 -4.48 36.28 -22.36
CA ASP A 253 -4.02 35.50 -21.23
C ASP A 253 -2.51 35.21 -21.33
N ASP A 254 -1.85 35.09 -20.18
CA ASP A 254 -0.49 34.59 -20.06
C ASP A 254 -0.53 33.11 -19.65
N HIS A 255 0.21 32.27 -20.36
CA HIS A 255 0.19 30.82 -20.14
C HIS A 255 1.46 30.34 -19.47
N ILE A 256 1.30 29.53 -18.43
CA ILE A 256 2.41 28.82 -17.79
C ILE A 256 2.22 27.31 -17.95
N LEU A 257 3.30 26.60 -18.27
CA LEU A 257 3.34 25.14 -18.36
C LEU A 257 4.06 24.60 -17.12
N ILE A 258 3.42 23.66 -16.43
CA ILE A 258 3.88 23.14 -15.14
C ILE A 258 4.16 21.65 -15.31
N PHE A 259 5.38 21.26 -14.97
CA PHE A 259 5.86 19.89 -15.01
C PHE A 259 6.28 19.44 -13.60
N ASP A 260 6.35 18.12 -13.40
CA ASP A 260 7.06 17.58 -12.24
C ASP A 260 8.58 17.69 -12.43
N ASN A 261 9.34 17.33 -11.39
CA ASN A 261 10.80 17.36 -11.41
C ASN A 261 11.43 16.04 -11.88
N ALA A 262 10.75 15.25 -12.71
CA ALA A 262 11.33 14.04 -13.27
C ALA A 262 12.62 14.38 -14.03
N LEU A 263 13.62 13.49 -13.96
CA LEU A 263 14.93 13.71 -14.60
C LEU A 263 14.85 13.93 -16.12
N ILE A 264 13.77 13.48 -16.76
CA ILE A 264 13.53 13.68 -18.19
C ILE A 264 13.04 15.10 -18.49
N HIS A 265 12.44 15.81 -17.52
CA HIS A 265 12.00 17.20 -17.64
C HIS A 265 13.12 18.21 -17.39
N LEU A 266 14.20 17.81 -16.71
CA LEU A 266 15.30 18.68 -16.28
C LEU A 266 16.51 18.71 -17.23
N LYS A 267 16.47 17.96 -18.33
CA LYS A 267 17.55 17.89 -19.33
C LYS A 267 17.29 18.85 -20.48
#